data_AF-A0A927WGM2-F1
#
_entry.id   AF-A0A927WGM2-F1
#
_cell.length_a   1.000
_cell.length_b   1.000
_cell.length_c   1.000
_cell.angle_alpha   90.00
_cell.angle_beta   90.00
_cell.angle_gamma   90.00
#
_symmetry.space_group_name_H-M   'P 1'
#
loop_
_entity.id
_entity.type
_entity.pdbx_description
1 polymer ?
#
loop_
_entity_poly.entity_id
_entity_poly.type
_entity_poly.pdbx_seq_one_letter_code
_entity_poly.pdbx_strand_id
1 'polypeptide(L)'
;MKIRNSYSLNFAKLVGGTAGAQAISFITLPVLTRMYSVSDFGVQALYMSIVSILVIVVTGRYELAILLPKDDDDSFALVILVLAIAALGCIGIEIVTFIGDKWLAEALHSTDIS
;
A
#
# COMPACT_ATOMS: atom_id res chain seq x y z
N MET A 1 -4.74 -7.85 -37.32
CA MET A 1 -5.53 -7.58 -36.09
C MET A 1 -5.07 -8.50 -34.94
N LYS A 2 -3.82 -8.37 -34.45
CA LYS A 2 -3.22 -9.30 -33.46
C LYS A 2 -2.87 -8.65 -32.10
N ILE A 3 -3.11 -7.34 -31.98
CA ILE A 3 -2.68 -6.52 -30.84
C ILE A 3 -3.63 -6.67 -29.62
N ARG A 4 -4.89 -7.05 -29.83
CA ARG A 4 -5.92 -7.08 -28.77
C ARG A 4 -5.71 -8.16 -27.70
N ASN A 5 -5.02 -9.26 -28.01
CA ASN A 5 -4.93 -10.42 -27.11
C ASN A 5 -3.92 -10.23 -25.96
N SER A 6 -2.80 -9.54 -26.19
CA SER A 6 -1.77 -9.34 -25.16
C SER A 6 -2.16 -8.28 -24.12
N TYR A 7 -2.78 -7.17 -24.55
CA TYR A 7 -3.24 -6.13 -23.63
C TYR A 7 -4.36 -6.62 -22.70
N SER A 8 -5.36 -7.33 -23.24
CA SER A 8 -6.45 -7.87 -22.43
C SER A 8 -5.96 -8.97 -21.47
N LEU A 9 -4.99 -9.77 -21.88
CA LEU A 9 -4.41 -10.82 -21.04
C LEU A 9 -3.57 -10.23 -19.90
N ASN A 10 -2.74 -9.22 -20.16
CA ASN A 10 -1.95 -8.55 -19.13
C ASN A 10 -2.84 -7.76 -18.16
N PHE A 11 -3.87 -7.09 -18.66
CA PHE A 11 -4.89 -6.47 -17.84
C PHE A 11 -5.64 -7.50 -16.97
N ALA A 12 -6.04 -8.64 -17.55
CA ALA A 12 -6.70 -9.72 -16.82
C ALA A 12 -5.79 -10.35 -15.75
N LYS A 13 -4.47 -10.44 -16.00
CA LYS A 13 -3.49 -10.88 -14.97
C LYS A 13 -3.42 -9.90 -13.81
N LEU A 14 -3.36 -8.59 -14.09
CA LEU A 14 -3.32 -7.56 -13.06
C LEU A 14 -4.61 -7.55 -12.23
N VAL A 15 -5.76 -7.48 -12.90
CA VAL A 15 -7.08 -7.51 -12.25
C VAL A 15 -7.30 -8.83 -11.52
N GLY A 16 -6.88 -9.95 -12.10
CA GLY A 16 -6.96 -11.28 -11.48
C GLY A 16 -6.10 -11.39 -10.21
N GLY A 17 -4.90 -10.81 -10.21
CA GLY A 17 -4.06 -10.70 -9.02
C GLY A 17 -4.72 -9.89 -7.90
N THR A 18 -5.27 -8.72 -8.23
CA THR A 18 -6.00 -7.88 -7.28
C THR A 18 -7.25 -8.58 -6.74
N ALA A 19 -8.03 -9.21 -7.61
CA ALA A 19 -9.23 -9.96 -7.22
C ALA A 19 -8.87 -11.16 -6.31
N GLY A 20 -7.76 -11.85 -6.59
CA GLY A 20 -7.25 -12.93 -5.74
C GLY A 20 -6.85 -12.43 -4.35
N ALA A 21 -6.13 -11.30 -4.27
CA ALA A 21 -5.77 -10.69 -3.00
C ALA A 21 -7.02 -10.28 -2.19
N GLN A 22 -8.03 -9.69 -2.83
CA GLN A 22 -9.29 -9.34 -2.16
C GLN A 22 -10.07 -10.58 -1.70
N ALA A 23 -10.05 -11.67 -2.47
CA ALA A 23 -10.69 -12.92 -2.07
C ALA A 23 -10.07 -13.49 -0.78
N ILE A 24 -8.74 -13.41 -0.63
CA ILE A 24 -8.05 -13.80 0.61
C ILE A 24 -8.56 -12.95 1.78
N SER A 25 -8.60 -11.63 1.63
CA SER A 25 -9.13 -10.73 2.67
C SER A 25 -10.57 -11.09 3.04
N PHE A 26 -11.41 -11.38 2.05
CA PHE A 26 -12.81 -11.73 2.26
C PHE A 26 -13.00 -13.07 2.98
N ILE A 27 -12.19 -14.08 2.65
CA ILE A 27 -12.20 -15.39 3.32
C ILE A 27 -11.66 -15.29 4.75
N THR A 28 -10.76 -14.35 5.01
CA THR A 28 -10.18 -14.15 6.35
C THR A 28 -11.12 -13.37 7.28
N LEU A 29 -12.05 -12.55 6.74
CA LEU A 29 -13.07 -11.84 7.53
C LEU A 29 -13.80 -12.70 8.57
N PRO A 30 -14.38 -13.88 8.25
CA PRO A 30 -15.07 -14.71 9.24
C PRO A 30 -14.18 -15.23 10.37
N VAL A 31 -12.87 -15.35 10.14
CA VAL A 31 -11.89 -15.69 11.18
C VAL A 31 -11.63 -14.47 12.06
N LEU A 32 -11.40 -13.31 11.45
CA LEU A 32 -11.17 -12.05 12.17
C LEU A 32 -12.38 -11.65 13.00
N THR A 33 -13.60 -11.73 12.48
CA THR A 33 -14.82 -11.33 13.21
C THR A 33 -15.15 -12.25 14.39
N ARG A 34 -14.57 -13.46 14.43
CA ARG A 34 -14.68 -14.36 15.58
C ARG A 34 -13.62 -14.07 16.65
N MET A 35 -12.44 -13.58 16.26
CA MET A 35 -11.32 -13.33 17.16
C MET A 35 -11.26 -11.87 17.66
N TYR A 36 -11.74 -10.91 16.88
CA TYR A 36 -11.69 -9.48 17.15
C TYR A 36 -13.05 -8.91 17.50
N SER A 37 -13.06 -7.89 18.36
CA SER A 37 -14.26 -7.16 18.71
C SER A 37 -14.68 -6.19 17.60
N VAL A 38 -15.96 -5.83 17.54
CA VAL A 38 -16.48 -4.91 16.51
C VAL A 38 -15.79 -3.53 16.57
N SER A 39 -15.32 -3.11 17.75
CA SER A 39 -14.56 -1.86 17.93
C SER A 39 -13.19 -1.88 17.27
N ASP A 40 -12.53 -3.04 17.19
CA ASP A 40 -11.18 -3.17 16.60
C ASP A 40 -11.22 -2.95 15.08
N PHE A 41 -12.33 -3.31 14.43
CA PHE A 41 -12.55 -3.02 13.01
C PHE A 41 -12.66 -1.53 12.72
N GLY A 42 -13.13 -0.72 13.68
CA GLY A 42 -13.17 0.74 13.55
C GLY A 42 -11.76 1.35 13.51
N VAL A 43 -10.87 0.88 14.37
CA VAL A 43 -9.46 1.29 14.40
C VAL A 43 -8.74 0.84 13.12
N GLN A 44 -9.00 -0.40 12.68
CA GLN A 44 -8.45 -0.92 11.43
C GLN A 44 -8.91 -0.11 10.21
N ALA A 45 -10.19 0.28 10.15
CA ALA A 45 -10.72 1.08 9.04
C ALA A 45 -10.06 2.47 8.99
N LEU A 46 -9.90 3.12 10.15
CA LEU A 46 -9.20 4.41 10.25
C LEU A 46 -7.74 4.28 9.80
N TYR A 47 -7.04 3.24 10.27
CA TYR A 47 -5.67 2.95 9.86
C TYR A 47 -5.58 2.76 8.33
N MET A 48 -6.47 1.95 7.75
CA MET A 48 -6.52 1.72 6.30
C MET A 48 -6.80 3.00 5.51
N SER A 49 -7.66 3.90 6.01
CA SER A 49 -7.89 5.20 5.37
C SER A 49 -6.62 6.05 5.31
N ILE A 50 -5.86 6.14 6.40
CA ILE A 50 -4.60 6.90 6.43
C ILE A 50 -3.58 6.25 5.48
N VAL A 51 -3.41 4.93 5.56
CA VAL A 51 -2.50 4.18 4.69
C VAL A 51 -2.86 4.36 3.22
N SER A 52 -4.15 4.35 2.86
CA SER A 52 -4.58 4.51 1.46
C SER A 52 -4.13 5.84 0.86
N ILE A 53 -4.13 6.92 1.65
CA ILE A 53 -3.66 8.24 1.22
C ILE A 53 -2.13 8.23 1.08
N LEU A 54 -1.43 7.64 2.06
CA LEU A 54 0.02 7.55 2.05
C LEU A 54 0.55 6.72 0.88
N VAL A 55 -0.10 5.62 0.52
CA VAL A 55 0.27 4.79 -0.63
C VAL A 55 0.25 5.60 -1.93
N ILE A 56 -0.73 6.48 -2.11
CA ILE A 56 -0.79 7.34 -3.31
C ILE A 56 0.40 8.31 -3.35
N VAL A 57 0.78 8.87 -2.20
CA VAL A 57 1.92 9.80 -2.08
C VAL A 57 3.25 9.07 -2.29
N VAL A 58 3.39 7.89 -1.70
CA VAL A 58 4.61 7.07 -1.76
C VAL A 58 4.83 6.51 -3.16
N THR A 59 3.80 5.99 -3.81
CA THR A 59 3.94 5.37 -5.14
C THR A 59 3.90 6.38 -6.28
N GLY A 60 3.47 7.63 -6.02
CA GLY A 60 3.28 8.67 -7.04
C GLY A 60 2.30 8.27 -8.16
N ARG A 61 1.54 7.18 -7.98
CA ARG A 61 0.74 6.49 -9.02
C ARG A 61 1.55 5.99 -10.23
N TYR A 62 2.88 5.84 -10.10
CA TYR A 62 3.72 5.29 -11.17
C TYR A 62 3.42 3.81 -11.48
N GLU A 63 2.76 3.12 -10.55
CA GLU A 63 2.16 1.80 -10.76
C GLU A 63 1.19 1.73 -11.96
N LEU A 64 0.55 2.85 -12.32
CA LEU A 64 -0.31 2.92 -13.52
C LEU A 64 0.48 3.14 -14.81
N ALA A 65 1.70 3.69 -14.72
CA ALA A 65 2.57 3.92 -15.87
C ALA A 65 3.22 2.61 -16.38
N ILE A 66 3.28 1.56 -15.56
CA ILE A 66 3.79 0.23 -15.91
C ILE A 66 2.98 -0.41 -17.06
N LEU A 67 1.72 -0.02 -17.26
CA LEU A 67 0.85 -0.55 -18.31
C LEU A 67 1.08 0.08 -19.70
N LEU A 68 1.92 1.11 -19.80
CA LEU A 68 2.09 1.93 -21.00
C LEU A 68 3.18 1.47 -22.00
N PRO A 69 4.32 0.88 -21.59
CA PRO A 69 5.37 0.52 -22.53
C PRO A 69 4.97 -0.67 -23.42
N LYS A 70 5.42 -0.63 -24.67
CA LYS A 70 5.27 -1.72 -25.65
C LYS A 70 6.47 -2.67 -25.68
N ASP A 71 7.59 -2.26 -25.10
CA ASP A 71 8.85 -3.01 -25.04
C ASP A 71 9.11 -3.53 -23.61
N ASP A 72 9.59 -4.78 -23.53
CA ASP A 72 9.77 -5.50 -22.27
C ASP A 72 10.93 -4.93 -21.42
N ASP A 73 11.98 -4.38 -22.04
CA ASP A 73 13.13 -3.79 -21.32
C ASP A 73 12.77 -2.49 -20.57
N ASP A 74 12.01 -1.59 -21.21
CA ASP A 74 11.54 -0.34 -20.58
C ASP A 74 10.55 -0.63 -19.44
N SER A 75 9.76 -1.70 -19.58
CA SER A 75 8.82 -2.15 -18.54
C SER A 75 9.55 -2.61 -17.28
N PHE A 76 10.68 -3.32 -17.43
CA PHE A 76 11.47 -3.80 -16.30
C PHE A 76 12.13 -2.64 -15.54
N ALA A 77 12.66 -1.66 -16.26
CA ALA A 77 13.24 -0.46 -15.66
C ALA A 77 12.20 0.35 -14.85
N LEU A 78 10.97 0.49 -15.37
CA LEU A 78 9.87 1.15 -14.65
C LEU A 78 9.44 0.39 -13.39
N VAL A 79 9.38 -0.95 -13.45
CA VAL A 79 9.05 -1.77 -12.26
C VAL A 79 10.10 -1.57 -11.17
N ILE A 80 11.38 -1.59 -11.51
CA ILE A 80 12.47 -1.34 -10.55
C ILE A 80 12.34 0.05 -9.95
N LEU A 81 12.06 1.07 -10.77
CA LEU A 81 11.87 2.44 -10.30
C LEU A 81 10.71 2.55 -9.31
N VAL A 82 9.55 1.96 -9.65
CA VAL A 82 8.36 1.96 -8.77
C VAL A 82 8.65 1.25 -7.46
N LEU A 83 9.33 0.10 -7.50
CA LEU A 83 9.72 -0.63 -6.30
C LEU A 83 10.70 0.18 -5.43
N ALA A 84 11.67 0.86 -6.04
CA ALA A 84 12.63 1.69 -5.32
C ALA A 84 11.95 2.88 -4.64
N ILE A 85 11.06 3.59 -5.36
CA ILE A 85 10.30 4.71 -4.79
C ILE A 85 9.38 4.23 -3.65
N ALA A 86 8.69 3.10 -3.85
CA ALA A 86 7.84 2.51 -2.82
C ALA A 86 8.64 2.13 -1.56
N ALA A 87 9.78 1.47 -1.72
CA ALA A 87 10.65 1.10 -0.61
C ALA A 87 11.18 2.34 0.13
N LEU A 88 11.63 3.37 -0.59
CA LEU A 88 12.09 4.62 0.00
C LEU A 88 10.97 5.35 0.76
N GLY A 89 9.76 5.38 0.20
CA GLY A 89 8.62 5.99 0.87
C GLY A 89 8.19 5.23 2.13
N CYS A 90 8.22 3.90 2.12
CA CYS A 90 8.00 3.09 3.32
C CYS A 90 9.03 3.38 4.41
N ILE A 91 10.32 3.40 4.06
CA ILE A 91 11.41 3.74 5.00
C ILE A 91 11.23 5.16 5.54
N GLY A 92 10.88 6.12 4.69
CA GLY A 92 10.62 7.50 5.09
C GLY A 92 9.48 7.62 6.10
N ILE A 93 8.36 6.92 5.86
CA ILE A 93 7.22 6.89 6.80
C ILE A 93 7.65 6.29 8.14
N GLU A 94 8.38 5.17 8.15
CA GLU A 94 8.84 4.57 9.41
C GLU A 94 9.74 5.52 10.21
N ILE A 95 10.68 6.20 9.54
CA ILE A 95 11.56 7.18 10.19
C ILE A 95 10.74 8.32 10.81
N VAL A 96 9.74 8.84 10.09
CA VAL A 96 8.88 9.92 10.59
C VAL A 96 8.10 9.45 11.83
N THR A 97 7.55 8.23 11.81
CA THR A 97 6.85 7.69 12.98
C THR A 97 7.78 7.48 14.17
N PHE A 98 9.00 6.98 13.95
CA PHE A 98 9.97 6.73 15.02
C PHE A 98 10.48 8.02 15.67
N ILE A 99 10.71 9.07 14.88
CA ILE A 99 11.09 10.40 15.39
C ILE A 99 9.90 11.05 16.10
N GLY A 100 8.70 10.92 15.54
CA GLY A 100 7.46 11.43 16.12
C GLY A 100 7.17 10.83 17.50
N ASP A 101 7.31 9.51 17.64
CA ASP A 101 7.11 8.80 18.92
C ASP A 101 8.11 9.28 19.98
N LYS A 102 9.39 9.45 19.62
CA LYS A 102 10.40 10.01 20.54
C LYS A 102 10.08 11.45 20.92
N TRP A 103 9.74 12.30 19.95
CA TRP A 103 9.44 13.71 20.19
C TRP A 103 8.16 13.88 21.04
N LEU A 104 7.12 13.09 20.78
CA LEU A 104 5.91 13.05 21.58
C LEU A 104 6.16 12.51 22.99
N ALA A 105 6.96 11.44 23.12
CA ALA A 105 7.36 10.92 24.43
C ALA A 105 8.10 11.98 25.26
N GLU A 106 9.02 12.73 24.65
CA GLU A 106 9.82 13.74 25.32
C GLU A 106 9.01 15.02 25.64
N ALA A 107 8.06 15.39 24.77
CA ALA A 107 7.13 16.50 25.02
C ALA A 107 6.11 16.19 26.13
N LEU A 108 5.58 14.96 26.19
CA LEU A 108 4.64 14.53 27.23
C LEU A 108 5.33 14.31 28.59
N HIS A 109 6.57 13.83 28.61
CA HIS A 109 7.34 13.68 29.85
C HIS A 109 7.70 15.04 30.51
N SER A 110 7.64 16.14 29.75
CA SER A 110 7.83 17.50 30.26
C SER A 110 6.56 18.14 30.83
N THR A 111 5.39 17.51 30.71
CA THR A 111 4.09 18.05 31.15
C THR A 111 3.51 17.40 32.40
N ASP A 112 4.20 16.42 33.02
CA ASP A 112 3.79 15.77 34.28
C ASP A 112 4.61 16.25 35.51
N ILE A 113 5.24 17.41 35.41
CA ILE A 113 5.82 18.18 36.53
C ILE A 113 5.58 19.68 36.32
N SER A 114 4.36 20.13 36.53
CA SER A 114 4.04 21.48 37.03
C SER A 114 2.59 21.58 37.47
#